data_AF-A0A380P0V9-F1
#
_entry.id   AF-A0A380P0V9-F1
#
_cell.length_a   1.000
_cell.length_b   1.000
_cell.length_c   1.000
_cell.angle_alpha   90.00
_cell.angle_beta   90.00
_cell.angle_gamma   90.00
#
_symmetry.space_group_name_H-M   'P 1'
#
loop_
_entity.id
_entity.type
_entity.pdbx_description
1 polymer ?
#
loop_
_entity_poly.entity_id
_entity_poly.type
_entity_poly.pdbx_seq_one_letter_code
_entity_poly.pdbx_strand_id
1 'polypeptide(L)'
;MLTEAGPKVIEYNVRFGDPEAQVVLPQLTSDLYTNIMELLAGKPTNMTWQDTDVYLGVTLAAPGYPVNPEKGLPLPALPNDVQIDYAGVKQQTNQLVSNGGVC
;
A
#
# COMPACT_ATOMS: atom_id res chain seq x y z
N MET A 1 19.58 3.53 2.23
CA MET A 1 20.29 3.03 3.42
C MET A 1 21.00 4.17 4.13
N LEU A 2 20.66 4.42 5.40
CA LEU A 2 21.42 5.36 6.22
C LEU A 2 22.70 4.67 6.68
N THR A 3 23.86 5.24 6.37
CA THR A 3 25.16 4.74 6.82
C THR A 3 25.87 5.81 7.64
N GLU A 4 26.94 5.45 8.34
CA GLU A 4 27.79 6.43 9.04
C GLU A 4 28.35 7.51 8.10
N ALA A 5 28.55 7.17 6.82
CA ALA A 5 29.00 8.10 5.78
C ALA A 5 27.83 8.86 5.09
N GLY A 6 26.61 8.73 5.59
CA GLY A 6 25.40 9.35 5.03
C GLY A 6 24.49 8.39 4.25
N PRO A 7 23.42 8.93 3.62
CA PRO A 7 22.44 8.14 2.89
C PRO A 7 23.03 7.58 1.58
N LYS A 8 22.79 6.30 1.32
CA LYS A 8 23.16 5.59 0.08
C LYS A 8 21.93 4.95 -0.56
N VAL A 9 21.82 5.06 -1.88
CA VAL A 9 20.75 4.41 -2.66
C VAL A 9 20.98 2.90 -2.69
N ILE A 10 19.92 2.12 -2.45
CA ILE A 10 19.95 0.67 -2.63
C ILE A 10 19.48 0.34 -4.04
N GLU A 11 18.31 0.85 -4.41
CA GLU A 11 17.68 0.62 -5.71
C GLU A 11 16.74 1.77 -6.08
N TYR A 12 16.24 1.72 -7.31
CA TYR A 12 15.18 2.59 -7.81
C TYR A 12 13.98 1.74 -8.22
N ASN A 13 12.78 2.21 -7.84
CA ASN A 13 11.51 1.72 -8.35
C ASN A 13 10.75 2.88 -9.00
N VAL A 14 9.98 2.57 -10.05
CA VAL A 14 9.25 3.56 -10.87
C VAL A 14 7.74 3.51 -10.63
N ARG A 15 7.33 3.00 -9.47
CA ARG A 15 5.94 2.89 -9.00
C ARG A 15 5.90 3.07 -7.50
N PHE A 16 4.71 3.27 -6.95
CA PHE A 16 4.53 3.12 -5.51
C PHE A 16 4.84 1.69 -5.07
N GLY A 17 5.46 1.57 -3.89
CA GLY A 17 5.65 0.28 -3.24
C GLY A 17 4.33 -0.20 -2.63
N ASP A 18 4.20 -1.51 -2.53
CA ASP A 18 3.15 -2.20 -1.78
C ASP A 18 3.88 -2.96 -0.66
N PRO A 19 3.65 -2.64 0.63
CA PRO A 19 2.50 -1.90 1.17
C PRO A 19 2.73 -0.41 1.48
N GLU A 20 3.78 0.24 0.95
CA GLU A 20 4.06 1.64 1.30
C GLU A 20 2.98 2.64 0.85
N ALA A 21 2.32 2.39 -0.29
CA ALA A 21 1.26 3.26 -0.80
C ALA A 21 0.12 3.45 0.20
N GLN A 22 -0.25 2.37 0.90
CA GLN A 22 -1.38 2.29 1.83
C GLN A 22 -1.16 3.13 3.09
N VAL A 23 0.09 3.47 3.43
CA VAL A 23 0.39 4.38 4.54
C VAL A 23 0.78 5.78 4.07
N VAL A 24 1.39 5.91 2.89
CA VAL A 24 1.80 7.22 2.35
C VAL A 24 0.58 7.97 1.85
N LEU A 25 -0.19 7.42 0.91
CA LEU A 25 -1.27 8.16 0.23
C LEU A 25 -2.34 8.74 1.17
N PRO A 26 -2.76 8.06 2.27
CA PRO A 26 -3.72 8.65 3.21
C PRO A 26 -3.22 9.91 3.94
N GLN A 27 -1.91 10.14 3.98
CA GLN A 27 -1.32 11.34 4.59
C GLN A 27 -1.37 12.57 3.66
N LEU A 28 -1.66 12.36 2.37
CA LEU A 28 -1.71 13.43 1.37
C LEU A 28 -2.95 14.31 1.62
N THR A 29 -2.74 15.60 1.86
CA THR A 29 -3.82 16.57 2.08
C THR A 29 -4.21 17.32 0.81
N SER A 30 -3.29 17.42 -0.14
CA SER A 30 -3.58 17.91 -1.50
C SER A 30 -4.30 16.86 -2.35
N ASP A 31 -5.02 17.27 -3.39
CA ASP A 31 -5.74 16.35 -4.27
C ASP A 31 -4.79 15.54 -5.17
N LEU A 32 -4.82 14.21 -5.06
CA LEU A 32 -3.93 13.31 -5.82
C LEU A 32 -4.15 13.44 -7.33
N TYR A 33 -5.41 13.54 -7.77
CA TYR A 33 -5.75 13.66 -9.18
C TYR A 33 -5.16 14.94 -9.80
N THR A 34 -5.34 16.08 -9.14
CA THR A 34 -4.83 17.38 -9.57
C THR A 34 -3.32 17.35 -9.69
N ASN A 35 -2.62 16.82 -8.68
CA ASN A 35 -1.16 16.67 -8.72
C ASN A 35 -0.71 15.82 -9.92
N ILE A 36 -1.37 14.67 -10.18
CA ILE A 36 -1.03 13.83 -11.34
C ILE A 36 -1.27 14.57 -12.66
N MET A 37 -2.39 15.27 -12.79
CA MET A 37 -2.73 16.02 -14.01
C MET A 37 -1.76 17.16 -14.28
N GLU A 38 -1.30 17.86 -13.24
CA GLU A 38 -0.29 18.91 -13.35
C GLU A 38 1.07 18.35 -13.78
N LEU A 39 1.52 17.23 -13.19
CA LEU A 39 2.74 16.54 -13.61
C LEU A 39 2.70 16.15 -15.08
N LEU A 40 1.59 15.55 -15.53
CA LEU A 40 1.40 15.17 -16.94
C LEU A 40 1.40 16.39 -17.88
N ALA A 41 0.95 17.54 -17.40
CA ALA A 41 0.98 18.81 -18.14
C ALA A 41 2.33 19.55 -18.05
N GLY A 42 3.34 19.00 -17.37
CA GLY A 42 4.64 19.65 -17.17
C GLY A 42 4.57 20.89 -16.28
N LYS A 43 3.55 20.99 -15.42
CA LYS A 43 3.35 22.10 -14.48
C LYS A 43 3.96 21.76 -13.12
N PRO A 44 4.35 22.78 -12.33
CA PRO A 44 4.76 22.56 -10.94
C PRO A 44 3.57 22.03 -10.14
N THR A 45 3.82 21.02 -9.30
CA THR A 45 2.85 20.50 -8.33
C THR A 45 3.14 21.00 -6.93
N ASN A 46 2.10 21.14 -6.12
CA ASN A 46 2.23 21.41 -4.69
C ASN A 46 1.58 20.29 -3.87
N MET A 47 2.35 19.23 -3.63
CA MET A 47 1.91 18.13 -2.77
C MET A 47 2.07 18.53 -1.30
N THR A 48 0.96 18.55 -0.57
CA THR A 48 0.93 18.83 0.87
C THR A 48 0.56 17.58 1.64
N TRP A 49 1.14 17.44 2.83
CA TRP A 49 0.99 16.27 3.70
C TRP A 49 0.62 16.74 5.10
N GLN A 50 -0.08 15.89 5.85
CA GLN A 50 -0.29 16.09 7.28
C GLN A 50 0.99 15.75 8.06
N ASP A 51 1.22 16.40 9.21
CA ASP A 51 2.41 16.20 10.06
C ASP A 51 2.07 15.91 11.54
N THR A 52 0.80 15.66 11.84
CA THR A 52 0.28 15.50 13.21
C THR A 52 0.03 14.05 13.61
N ASP A 53 -0.33 13.20 12.65
CA ASP A 53 -0.79 11.84 12.84
C ASP A 53 0.23 10.81 12.32
N VAL A 54 0.12 9.58 12.83
CA VAL A 54 0.96 8.44 12.42
C VAL A 54 0.07 7.37 11.79
N TYR A 55 0.49 6.88 10.62
CA TYR A 55 -0.19 5.80 9.89
C TYR A 55 0.63 4.52 9.95
N LEU A 56 0.00 3.43 10.36
CA LEU A 56 0.62 2.11 10.47
C LEU A 56 -0.21 1.10 9.67
N GLY A 57 0.43 0.43 8.73
CA GLY A 57 -0.18 -0.66 7.94
C GLY A 57 0.25 -2.02 8.48
N VAL A 58 -0.67 -2.98 8.51
CA VAL A 58 -0.39 -4.38 8.84
C VAL A 58 -0.88 -5.26 7.70
N THR A 59 0.04 -5.97 7.04
CA THR A 59 -0.30 -6.92 5.98
C THR A 59 -0.70 -8.27 6.59
N LEU A 60 -1.91 -8.74 6.25
CA LEU A 60 -2.34 -10.10 6.56
C LEU A 60 -1.97 -11.02 5.41
N ALA A 61 -1.07 -11.96 5.66
CA ALA A 61 -0.64 -12.95 4.66
C ALA A 61 -1.27 -14.33 4.92
N ALA A 62 -1.52 -15.07 3.84
CA ALA A 62 -1.97 -16.45 3.93
C ALA A 62 -0.86 -17.36 4.51
N PRO A 63 -1.20 -18.44 5.24
CA PRO A 63 -0.24 -19.45 5.68
C PRO A 63 0.63 -19.93 4.51
N GLY A 64 1.93 -20.11 4.76
CA GLY A 64 2.91 -20.53 3.75
C GLY A 64 3.52 -19.41 2.91
N TYR A 65 3.08 -18.15 3.06
CA TYR A 65 3.78 -17.00 2.48
C TYR A 65 5.22 -16.88 3.03
N PRO A 66 6.23 -16.48 2.22
CA PRO A 66 6.14 -16.09 0.80
C PRO A 66 6.26 -17.26 -0.20
N VAL A 67 6.52 -18.48 0.26
CA VAL A 67 6.96 -19.57 -0.62
C VAL A 67 5.80 -20.31 -1.28
N ASN A 68 4.80 -20.73 -0.50
CA ASN A 68 3.66 -21.50 -0.99
C ASN A 68 2.38 -21.07 -0.25
N PRO A 69 1.86 -19.86 -0.53
CA PRO A 69 0.69 -19.33 0.16
C PRO A 69 -0.57 -20.13 -0.16
N GLU A 70 -1.29 -20.54 0.89
CA GLU A 70 -2.57 -21.24 0.76
C GLU A 70 -3.65 -20.36 0.12
N LYS A 71 -4.37 -20.92 -0.87
CA LYS A 71 -5.43 -20.22 -1.62
C LYS A 71 -6.81 -20.79 -1.31
N GLY A 72 -7.83 -19.97 -1.48
CA GLY A 72 -9.23 -20.34 -1.26
C GLY A 72 -9.66 -20.30 0.21
N LEU A 73 -8.81 -19.77 1.10
CA LEU A 73 -9.16 -19.58 2.50
C LEU A 73 -10.17 -18.44 2.64
N PRO A 74 -11.31 -18.62 3.31
CA PRO A 74 -12.21 -17.52 3.63
C PRO A 74 -11.47 -16.42 4.40
N LEU A 75 -11.75 -15.16 4.08
CA LEU A 75 -11.22 -14.04 4.85
C LEU A 75 -11.73 -14.10 6.31
N PRO A 76 -10.90 -13.70 7.29
CA PRO A 76 -11.34 -13.61 8.68
C PRO A 76 -12.39 -12.50 8.84
N ALA A 77 -13.04 -12.48 10.01
CA ALA A 77 -13.86 -11.32 10.39
C ALA A 77 -12.96 -10.08 10.46
N LEU A 78 -13.27 -9.07 9.67
CA LEU A 78 -12.48 -7.85 9.59
C LEU A 78 -12.97 -6.84 10.64
N PRO A 79 -12.04 -6.13 11.31
CA PRO A 79 -12.39 -5.00 12.17
C PRO A 79 -13.08 -3.88 11.36
N ASN A 80 -13.97 -3.14 12.02
CA ASN A 80 -14.72 -2.03 11.42
C ASN A 80 -14.14 -0.65 11.76
N ASP A 81 -13.16 -0.59 12.65
CA ASP A 81 -12.53 0.63 13.18
C ASP A 81 -11.21 0.96 12.49
N VAL A 82 -10.85 0.24 11.44
CA VAL A 82 -9.65 0.47 10.63
C VAL A 82 -10.01 0.47 9.15
N GLN A 83 -9.18 1.14 8.34
CA GLN A 83 -9.26 1.04 6.89
C GLN A 83 -8.72 -0.33 6.43
N ILE A 84 -9.44 -0.97 5.50
CA ILE A 84 -9.05 -2.25 4.91
C ILE A 84 -8.81 -2.07 3.42
N ASP A 85 -7.56 -2.29 3.01
CA ASP A 85 -7.15 -2.39 1.61
C ASP A 85 -6.92 -3.86 1.25
N TYR A 86 -7.58 -4.34 0.21
CA TYR A 86 -7.54 -5.76 -0.17
C TYR A 86 -6.42 -6.04 -1.16
N ALA A 87 -5.50 -6.94 -0.78
CA ALA A 87 -4.48 -7.50 -1.67
C ALA A 87 -4.72 -9.01 -1.87
N GLY A 88 -4.62 -9.49 -3.12
CA GLY A 88 -4.62 -10.93 -3.39
C GLY A 88 -5.88 -11.69 -2.97
N VAL A 89 -7.06 -11.09 -3.11
CA VAL A 89 -8.37 -11.72 -2.80
C VAL A 89 -9.20 -11.96 -4.06
N LYS A 90 -10.15 -12.88 -4.00
CA LYS A 90 -11.18 -13.06 -5.04
C LYS A 90 -12.54 -13.30 -4.43
N GLN A 91 -13.60 -12.95 -5.17
CA GLN A 91 -14.96 -13.36 -4.86
C GLN A 91 -15.16 -14.84 -5.22
N GLN A 92 -15.66 -15.63 -4.27
CA GLN A 92 -16.12 -16.99 -4.51
C GLN A 92 -17.53 -17.14 -3.95
N THR A 93 -18.50 -17.30 -4.85
CA THR A 93 -19.93 -17.32 -4.52
C THR A 93 -20.30 -16.07 -3.70
N ASN A 94 -20.55 -16.19 -2.40
CA ASN A 94 -21.00 -15.10 -1.52
C ASN A 94 -19.95 -14.71 -0.47
N GLN A 95 -18.67 -15.06 -0.67
CA GLN A 95 -17.60 -14.70 0.25
C GLN A 95 -16.32 -14.33 -0.50
N LEU A 96 -15.49 -13.50 0.15
CA LEU A 96 -14.12 -13.27 -0.30
C LEU A 96 -13.22 -14.37 0.23
N VAL A 97 -12.31 -14.83 -0.63
CA VAL A 97 -11.29 -15.83 -0.28
C VAL A 97 -9.90 -15.37 -0.69
N SER A 98 -8.86 -15.90 -0.03
CA SER A 98 -7.47 -15.71 -0.43
C SER A 98 -7.25 -16.23 -1.86
N ASN A 99 -6.49 -15.49 -2.66
CA ASN A 99 -6.12 -15.88 -4.02
C ASN A 99 -4.59 -15.84 -4.25
N GLY A 100 -3.84 -15.54 -3.20
CA GLY A 100 -2.41 -15.28 -3.26
C GLY A 100 -2.10 -13.99 -4.02
N GLY A 101 -0.82 -13.78 -4.27
CA GLY A 101 -0.27 -12.52 -4.77
C GLY A 101 1.06 -12.27 -4.09
N VAL A 102 1.78 -11.27 -4.55
CA VAL A 102 2.97 -10.76 -3.88
C VAL A 102 2.62 -9.31 -3.54
N CYS A 103 2.77 -8.95 -2.27
CA CYS A 103 2.88 -7.54 -1.87
C CYS A 103 4.24 -7.06 -2.38
#